data_AF-V4J8B8-F1
#
_entry.id   AF-V4J8B8-F1
#
_cell.length_a   1.000
_cell.length_b   1.000
_cell.length_c   1.000
_cell.angle_alpha   90.00
_cell.angle_beta   90.00
_cell.angle_gamma   90.00
#
_symmetry.space_group_name_H-M   'P 1'
#
loop_
_entity.id
_entity.type
_entity.pdbx_description
1 polymer ?
#
loop_
_entity_poly.entity_id
_entity_poly.type
_entity_poly.pdbx_seq_one_letter_code
_entity_poly.pdbx_strand_id
1 'polypeptide(L)'
;MKLFGLAALLFLSVPSFANDWSQATKVAEINTGYTGGFILFRTEKAHHNPKNCDAAFYAVRQGDAEVDQILSVLLAAQKSGGSIQVGVNSSKCDQHGRISVTRIRSLP
;
A
#
# COMPACT_ATOMS: atom_id res chain seq x y z
N MET A 1 -33.07 48.90 -6.65
CA MET A 1 -32.16 48.19 -7.59
C MET A 1 -31.70 46.92 -6.89
N LYS A 2 -31.95 45.76 -7.52
CA LYS A 2 -31.82 44.43 -6.91
C LYS A 2 -30.34 44.08 -6.66
N LEU A 3 -30.03 43.69 -5.41
CA LEU A 3 -28.76 43.08 -5.02
C LEU A 3 -28.51 41.82 -5.85
N PHE A 4 -27.51 41.83 -6.73
CA PHE A 4 -26.96 40.62 -7.33
C PHE A 4 -26.06 39.95 -6.29
N GLY A 5 -26.61 38.98 -5.57
CA GLY A 5 -25.86 38.12 -4.65
C GLY A 5 -24.93 37.21 -5.44
N LEU A 6 -23.65 37.54 -5.46
CA LEU A 6 -22.58 36.70 -5.99
C LEU A 6 -22.36 35.55 -5.02
N ALA A 7 -23.05 34.42 -5.21
CA ALA A 7 -22.86 33.21 -4.44
C ALA A 7 -21.47 32.62 -4.77
N ALA A 8 -20.48 32.96 -3.96
CA ALA A 8 -19.16 32.36 -3.98
C ALA A 8 -19.27 30.89 -3.52
N LEU A 9 -19.43 29.98 -4.48
CA LEU A 9 -19.23 28.55 -4.31
C LEU A 9 -17.75 28.32 -3.97
N LEU A 10 -17.44 28.37 -2.67
CA LEU A 10 -16.19 27.88 -2.11
C LEU A 10 -16.09 26.38 -2.40
N PHE A 11 -15.33 26.04 -3.45
CA PHE A 11 -14.81 24.70 -3.64
C PHE A 11 -13.85 24.42 -2.48
N LEU A 12 -14.38 23.88 -1.38
CA LEU A 12 -13.59 23.30 -0.31
C LEU A 12 -12.86 22.09 -0.90
N SER A 13 -11.67 22.33 -1.44
CA SER A 13 -10.71 21.29 -1.76
C SER A 13 -10.27 20.66 -0.45
N VAL A 14 -11.01 19.66 0.01
CA VAL A 14 -10.57 18.78 1.10
C VAL A 14 -9.27 18.13 0.65
N PRO A 15 -8.15 18.32 1.37
CA PRO A 15 -6.93 17.60 1.07
C PRO A 15 -7.25 16.11 1.23
N SER A 16 -7.24 15.38 0.11
CA SER A 16 -7.25 13.93 0.14
C SER A 16 -5.88 13.52 0.69
N PHE A 17 -5.79 13.34 2.00
CA PHE A 17 -4.67 12.64 2.59
C PHE A 17 -4.72 11.23 2.02
N ALA A 18 -3.78 10.91 1.13
CA ALA A 18 -3.62 9.57 0.60
C ALA A 18 -3.41 8.64 1.81
N ASN A 19 -4.45 7.87 2.14
CA ASN A 19 -4.35 6.90 3.22
C ASN A 19 -3.28 5.90 2.82
N ASP A 20 -2.25 5.71 3.64
CA ASP A 20 -1.15 4.78 3.34
C ASP A 20 -1.58 3.31 3.40
N TRP A 21 -2.72 3.02 4.03
CA TRP A 21 -3.18 1.66 4.23
C TRP A 21 -4.12 1.19 3.13
N SER A 22 -3.88 -0.01 2.63
CA SER A 22 -4.80 -0.71 1.75
C SER A 22 -6.12 -1.05 2.44
N GLN A 23 -7.14 -1.35 1.64
CA GLN A 23 -8.28 -2.14 2.12
C GLN A 23 -7.83 -3.55 2.53
N ALA A 24 -8.64 -4.22 3.35
CA ALA A 24 -8.43 -5.61 3.74
C ALA A 24 -8.46 -6.53 2.51
N THR A 25 -7.45 -7.39 2.39
CA THR A 25 -7.24 -8.29 1.25
C THR A 25 -6.48 -9.54 1.68
N LYS A 26 -6.39 -10.55 0.81
CA LYS A 26 -5.63 -11.78 1.07
C LYS A 26 -4.35 -11.83 0.25
N VAL A 27 -3.37 -12.58 0.74
CA VAL A 27 -2.10 -12.83 0.06
C VAL A 27 -2.30 -13.88 -1.03
N ALA A 28 -2.04 -13.50 -2.28
CA ALA A 28 -2.16 -14.41 -3.41
C ALA A 28 -0.84 -15.14 -3.71
N GLU A 29 0.28 -14.42 -3.67
CA GLU A 29 1.60 -14.96 -4.03
C GLU A 29 2.69 -14.22 -3.25
N ILE A 30 3.72 -14.97 -2.83
CA ILE A 30 4.91 -14.47 -2.16
C ILE A 30 6.13 -14.99 -2.93
N ASN A 31 6.94 -14.08 -3.43
CA ASN A 31 8.21 -14.34 -4.10
C ASN A 31 9.36 -13.84 -3.21
N THR A 32 10.25 -14.75 -2.86
CA THR A 32 11.39 -14.50 -1.95
C THR A 32 12.66 -15.17 -2.50
N GLY A 33 13.79 -14.96 -1.83
CA GLY A 33 15.10 -15.48 -2.24
C GLY A 33 15.84 -14.62 -3.25
N TYR A 34 15.36 -13.39 -3.52
CA TYR A 34 16.06 -12.44 -4.36
C TYR A 34 17.37 -11.97 -3.73
N THR A 35 18.37 -11.70 -4.56
CA THR A 35 19.62 -11.06 -4.14
C THR A 35 19.32 -9.75 -3.42
N GLY A 36 19.95 -9.54 -2.26
CA GLY A 36 19.68 -8.39 -1.39
C GLY A 36 18.52 -8.59 -0.40
N GLY A 37 17.93 -9.79 -0.36
CA GLY A 37 17.00 -10.19 0.71
C GLY A 37 15.70 -9.40 0.72
N PHE A 38 15.18 -9.02 -0.45
CA PHE A 38 13.87 -8.36 -0.55
C PHE A 38 12.78 -9.36 -0.96
N ILE A 39 11.52 -8.99 -0.69
CA ILE A 39 10.34 -9.81 -1.02
C ILE A 39 9.49 -9.05 -2.01
N LEU A 40 8.93 -9.78 -2.98
CA LEU A 40 7.83 -9.31 -3.80
C LEU A 40 6.58 -10.12 -3.49
N PHE A 41 5.44 -9.48 -3.31
CA PHE A 41 4.19 -10.20 -3.13
C PHE A 41 3.05 -9.49 -3.83
N ARG A 42 1.96 -10.23 -4.09
CA ARG A 42 0.72 -9.65 -4.60
C ARG A 42 -0.48 -10.14 -3.79
N THR A 43 -1.54 -9.35 -3.84
CA THR A 43 -2.80 -9.64 -3.16
C THR A 43 -3.89 -10.03 -4.15
N GLU A 44 -4.96 -10.66 -3.66
CA GLU A 44 -6.09 -11.04 -4.53
C GLU A 44 -6.82 -9.83 -5.11
N LYS A 45 -6.88 -8.73 -4.34
CA LYS A 45 -7.44 -7.45 -4.79
C LYS A 45 -6.37 -6.56 -5.42
N ALA A 46 -6.83 -5.56 -6.18
CA ALA A 46 -5.99 -4.52 -6.75
C ALA A 46 -5.11 -3.85 -5.68
N HIS A 47 -3.84 -3.59 -6.04
CA HIS A 47 -2.90 -2.99 -5.13
C HIS A 47 -3.27 -1.54 -4.81
N HIS A 48 -3.26 -1.23 -3.52
CA HIS A 48 -3.26 0.13 -3.01
C HIS A 48 -1.98 0.86 -3.44
N ASN A 49 -2.13 1.86 -4.30
CA ASN A 49 -1.03 2.52 -5.01
C ASN A 49 -1.24 4.04 -5.14
N PRO A 50 -1.20 4.79 -4.02
CA PRO A 50 -1.47 6.24 -4.03
C PRO A 50 -0.43 7.07 -4.81
N LYS A 51 0.80 6.54 -5.00
CA LYS A 51 1.88 7.25 -5.71
C LYS A 51 1.94 6.92 -7.21
N ASN A 52 1.07 6.04 -7.70
CA ASN A 52 1.04 5.56 -9.08
C ASN A 52 2.36 4.90 -9.53
N CYS A 53 2.91 4.04 -8.67
CA CYS A 53 4.08 3.20 -8.95
C CYS A 53 3.73 2.02 -9.88
N ASP A 54 4.73 1.24 -10.33
CA ASP A 54 4.49 -0.06 -10.95
C ASP A 54 3.74 -0.97 -9.97
N ALA A 55 2.54 -1.38 -10.37
CA ALA A 55 1.59 -2.11 -9.57
C ALA A 55 1.61 -3.63 -9.79
N ALA A 56 2.62 -4.19 -10.47
CA ALA A 56 2.72 -5.65 -10.63
C ALA A 56 2.88 -6.37 -9.28
N PHE A 57 3.67 -5.80 -8.36
CA PHE A 57 3.95 -6.37 -7.04
C PHE A 57 4.15 -5.27 -5.99
N TYR A 58 3.82 -5.60 -4.75
CA TYR A 58 4.36 -4.92 -3.58
C TYR A 58 5.81 -5.33 -3.36
N ALA A 59 6.67 -4.38 -3.02
CA ALA A 59 8.07 -4.62 -2.69
C ALA A 59 8.34 -4.35 -1.21
N VAL A 60 8.96 -5.32 -0.53
CA VAL A 60 9.42 -5.20 0.86
C VAL A 60 10.95 -5.24 0.85
N ARG A 61 11.59 -4.16 1.27
CA ARG A 61 13.04 -4.00 1.22
C ARG A 61 13.59 -3.53 2.56
N GLN A 62 14.80 -3.97 2.87
CA GLN A 62 15.59 -3.40 3.95
C GLN A 62 15.72 -1.88 3.77
N GLY A 63 15.57 -1.13 4.86
CA GLY A 63 15.56 0.33 4.89
C GLY A 63 14.17 0.98 4.71
N ASP A 64 13.22 0.30 4.06
CA ASP A 64 11.82 0.74 4.01
C ASP A 64 10.94 0.00 5.02
N ALA A 65 11.26 -1.27 5.34
CA ALA A 65 10.57 -2.09 6.32
C ALA A 65 11.43 -3.26 6.86
N GLU A 66 10.98 -3.85 7.97
CA GLU A 66 11.55 -5.08 8.54
C GLU A 66 11.13 -6.32 7.74
N VAL A 67 12.00 -6.75 6.82
CA VAL A 67 11.68 -7.78 5.82
C VAL A 67 11.22 -9.11 6.46
N ASP A 68 11.96 -9.64 7.42
CA ASP A 68 11.71 -10.96 8.00
C ASP A 68 10.40 -11.00 8.82
N GLN A 69 10.09 -9.89 9.49
CA GLN A 69 8.83 -9.75 10.22
C GLN A 69 7.64 -9.73 9.25
N ILE A 70 7.77 -8.97 8.15
CA ILE A 70 6.73 -8.93 7.11
C ILE A 70 6.57 -10.30 6.46
N LEU A 71 7.65 -11.01 6.14
CA LEU A 71 7.58 -12.37 5.60
C LEU A 71 6.81 -13.30 6.51
N SER A 72 7.09 -13.24 7.81
CA SER A 72 6.43 -14.07 8.82
C SER A 72 4.91 -13.82 8.85
N VAL A 73 4.49 -12.55 8.78
CA VAL A 73 3.07 -12.19 8.72
C VAL A 73 2.43 -12.65 7.41
N LEU A 74 3.10 -12.45 6.27
CA LEU A 74 2.58 -12.88 4.96
C LEU A 74 2.37 -14.39 4.91
N LEU A 75 3.35 -15.18 5.36
CA LEU A 75 3.27 -16.64 5.40
C LEU A 75 2.14 -17.11 6.33
N ALA A 76 2.03 -16.53 7.53
CA ALA A 76 0.98 -16.86 8.48
C ALA A 76 -0.41 -16.57 7.90
N ALA A 77 -0.62 -15.38 7.32
CA ALA A 77 -1.88 -14.99 6.72
C ALA A 77 -2.24 -15.84 5.50
N GLN A 78 -1.27 -16.14 4.63
CA GLN A 78 -1.51 -17.00 3.47
C GLN A 78 -1.89 -18.42 3.89
N LYS A 79 -1.22 -18.98 4.90
CA LYS A 79 -1.50 -20.33 5.38
C LYS A 79 -2.83 -20.44 6.12
N SER A 80 -3.22 -19.42 6.88
CA SER A 80 -4.50 -19.38 7.60
C SER A 80 -5.69 -18.96 6.73
N GLY A 81 -5.43 -18.40 5.54
CA GLY A 81 -6.46 -17.75 4.73
C GLY A 81 -6.94 -16.41 5.32
N GLY A 82 -6.20 -15.87 6.29
CA GLY A 82 -6.48 -14.61 6.96
C GLY A 82 -6.27 -13.39 6.07
N SER A 83 -6.91 -12.28 6.44
CA SER A 83 -6.77 -11.03 5.71
C SER A 83 -5.59 -10.21 6.23
N ILE A 84 -5.04 -9.36 5.37
CA ILE A 84 -4.01 -8.39 5.70
C ILE A 84 -4.41 -6.98 5.26
N GLN A 85 -3.75 -5.99 5.84
CA GLN A 85 -3.65 -4.65 5.26
C GLN A 85 -2.18 -4.28 5.06
N VAL A 86 -1.90 -3.66 3.92
CA VAL A 86 -0.56 -3.26 3.49
C VAL A 86 -0.44 -1.76 3.62
N GLY A 87 0.51 -1.32 4.44
CA GLY A 87 0.90 0.08 4.54
C GLY A 87 2.03 0.37 3.55
N VAL A 88 1.83 1.36 2.69
CA VAL A 88 2.78 1.73 1.63
C VAL A 88 3.35 3.12 1.83
N ASN A 89 4.44 3.42 1.15
CA ASN A 89 4.93 4.78 1.06
C ASN A 89 4.10 5.56 0.03
N SER A 90 3.34 6.57 0.48
CA SER A 90 2.53 7.41 -0.40
C SER A 90 3.30 8.53 -1.10
N SER A 91 4.56 8.77 -0.72
CA SER A 91 5.39 9.86 -1.24
C SER A 91 6.43 9.40 -2.27
N LYS A 92 6.90 8.15 -2.20
CA LYS A 92 7.90 7.59 -3.11
C LYS A 92 7.59 6.14 -3.50
N CYS A 93 8.07 5.73 -4.68
CA CYS A 93 8.19 4.34 -5.07
C CYS A 93 9.51 3.75 -4.55
N ASP A 94 9.68 2.43 -4.63
CA ASP A 94 10.98 1.80 -4.37
C ASP A 94 12.02 2.23 -5.42
N GLN A 95 13.28 1.86 -5.20
CA GLN A 95 14.39 2.21 -6.10
C GLN A 95 14.24 1.68 -7.54
N HIS A 96 13.29 0.79 -7.81
CA HIS A 96 12.97 0.26 -9.14
C HIS A 96 11.58 0.67 -9.63
N GLY A 97 10.94 1.65 -8.97
CA GLY A 97 9.63 2.18 -9.37
C GLY A 97 8.42 1.37 -8.89
N ARG A 98 8.58 0.35 -8.04
CA ARG A 98 7.47 -0.47 -7.51
C ARG A 98 6.85 0.14 -6.25
N ILE A 99 5.70 -0.40 -5.86
CA ILE A 99 5.04 0.02 -4.62
C ILE A 99 5.88 -0.40 -3.41
N SER A 100 6.39 0.58 -2.66
CA SER A 100 7.22 0.36 -1.48
C SER A 100 6.36 0.10 -0.24
N VAL A 101 6.47 -1.09 0.34
CA VAL A 101 5.80 -1.44 1.60
C VAL A 101 6.61 -0.92 2.78
N THR A 102 5.92 -0.29 3.73
CA THR A 102 6.53 0.21 4.98
C THR A 102 6.12 -0.61 6.20
N ARG A 103 4.96 -1.28 6.12
CA ARG A 103 4.37 -2.03 7.24
C ARG A 103 3.25 -2.96 6.76
N ILE A 104 2.96 -3.99 7.54
CA ILE A 104 1.84 -4.90 7.31
C ILE A 104 1.15 -5.20 8.64
N ARG A 105 -0.15 -5.48 8.60
CA ARG A 105 -0.86 -6.09 9.74
C ARG A 105 -1.70 -7.27 9.27
N SER A 106 -1.68 -8.33 10.06
CA SER A 106 -2.67 -9.40 9.96
C SER A 106 -3.98 -8.92 10.59
N LEU A 107 -5.08 -9.35 10.01
CA LEU A 107 -6.43 -9.16 10.54
C LEU A 107 -6.99 -10.51 11.01
N PRO A 108 -7.98 -10.50 11.93
CA PRO A 108 -8.70 -11.70 12.34
C PRO A 108 -9.44 -12.37 11.17
#